data_AF-A0A1F0C646-F1
#
_entry.id   AF-A0A1F0C646-F1
#
_cell.length_a   1.000
_cell.length_b   1.000
_cell.length_c   1.000
_cell.angle_alpha   90.00
_cell.angle_beta   90.00
_cell.angle_gamma   90.00
#
_symmetry.space_group_name_H-M   'P 1'
#
loop_
_entity.id
_entity.type
_entity.pdbx_description
1 polymer ?
#
loop_
_entity_poly.entity_id
_entity_poly.type
_entity_poly.pdbx_seq_one_letter_code
_entity_poly.pdbx_strand_id
1 'polypeptide(L)' 'MVGYRWELPLASEERNNTGYIHGNAKPHLFNNVTGWSHCKKYWQEPLWAEEIEYKGTDKHFCKKCLKKYKKLQEKQHDN' A
#
# COMPACT_ATOMS: atom_id res chain seq x y z
N MET A 1 -12.62 10.86 -5.88
CA MET A 1 -11.59 10.89 -4.83
C MET A 1 -10.59 9.79 -5.12
N VAL A 2 -9.30 10.09 -5.12
CA VAL A 2 -8.26 9.06 -5.31
C VAL A 2 -8.19 8.23 -4.03
N GLY A 3 -8.82 7.05 -4.05
CA GLY A 3 -8.78 6.11 -2.94
C GLY A 3 -7.41 5.45 -2.83
N TYR A 4 -7.03 5.12 -1.60
CA TYR A 4 -5.87 4.28 -1.32
C TYR A 4 -6.31 3.09 -0.48
N ARG A 5 -5.72 1.93 -0.74
CA ARG A 5 -5.98 0.69 0.00
C ARG A 5 -4.68 0.08 0.49
N TRP A 6 -4.75 -0.60 1.62
CA TRP A 6 -3.64 -1.41 2.09
C TRP A 6 -3.78 -2.80 1.50
N GLU A 7 -2.76 -3.25 0.79
CA GLU A 7 -2.77 -4.56 0.15
C GLU A 7 -1.39 -5.21 0.34
N LEU A 8 -1.35 -6.54 0.39
CA LEU A 8 -0.09 -7.26 0.26
C LEU A 8 0.40 -7.17 -1.19
N PRO A 9 1.71 -6.95 -1.42
CA PRO A 9 2.23 -6.99 -2.78
C PRO A 9 2.12 -8.41 -3.33
N LEU A 10 1.54 -8.55 -4.52
CA LEU A 10 1.37 -9.85 -5.18
C LEU A 10 2.71 -10.37 -5.72
N ALA A 11 3.06 -11.62 -5.37
CA ALA A 11 4.37 -12.23 -5.61
C ALA A 11 4.84 -12.24 -7.07
N SER A 12 3.93 -12.06 -8.03
CA SER A 12 4.13 -12.33 -9.46
C SER A 12 3.75 -11.17 -10.39
N GLU A 13 3.79 -9.92 -9.94
CA GLU A 13 3.59 -8.78 -10.84
C GLU A 13 4.95 -8.27 -11.36
N GLU A 14 5.06 -8.10 -12.68
CA GLU A 14 6.28 -7.83 -13.48
C GLU A 14 7.12 -6.59 -13.09
N ARG A 15 6.72 -5.87 -12.03
CA ARG A 15 7.29 -4.58 -11.63
C ARG A 15 7.58 -4.50 -10.13
N ASN A 16 8.21 -5.55 -9.59
CA ASN A 16 8.94 -5.44 -8.33
C ASN A 16 10.38 -5.00 -8.63
N ASN A 17 10.91 -4.02 -7.87
CA ASN A 17 12.31 -3.58 -8.06
C ASN A 17 13.34 -4.64 -7.59
N THR A 18 12.88 -5.75 -7.00
CA THR A 18 13.73 -6.73 -6.29
C THR A 18 13.70 -8.13 -6.90
N GLY A 19 12.90 -8.38 -7.94
CA GLY A 19 12.73 -9.71 -8.56
C GLY A 19 11.96 -10.74 -7.71
N TYR A 20 11.65 -10.44 -6.45
CA TYR A 20 11.02 -11.36 -5.50
C TYR A 20 10.28 -10.62 -4.38
N ILE A 21 9.15 -11.16 -3.96
CA ILE A 21 8.42 -10.73 -2.75
C ILE A 21 8.69 -11.75 -1.66
N HIS A 22 9.40 -11.31 -0.62
CA HIS A 22 9.66 -12.14 0.55
C HIS A 22 8.34 -12.55 1.22
N GLY A 23 8.21 -13.80 1.68
CA GLY A 23 7.03 -14.30 2.39
C GLY A 23 6.66 -13.55 3.68
N ASN A 24 7.46 -12.54 4.08
CA ASN A 24 7.19 -11.60 5.17
C ASN A 24 7.02 -10.15 4.68
N ALA A 25 6.55 -9.97 3.45
CA ALA A 25 6.26 -8.65 2.92
C ALA A 25 5.13 -8.01 3.73
N LYS A 26 5.35 -6.78 4.17
CA LYS A 26 4.35 -5.99 4.89
C LYS A 26 3.32 -5.43 3.91
N PRO A 27 2.07 -5.16 4.30
CA PRO A 27 1.14 -4.45 3.44
C PRO A 27 1.62 -3.05 3.06
N HIS A 28 1.33 -2.66 1.82
CA HIS A 28 1.66 -1.39 1.21
C HIS A 28 0.39 -0.60 0.89
N LEU A 29 0.50 0.73 0.89
CA LEU A 29 -0.61 1.62 0.56
C LEU A 29 -0.63 1.83 -0.95
N PHE A 30 -1.51 1.12 -1.65
CA PHE A 30 -1.69 1.19 -3.09
C PHE A 30 -2.71 2.25 -3.47
N ASN A 31 -2.52 2.83 -4.64
CA ASN A 31 -3.41 3.83 -5.22
C ASN A 31 -4.42 3.13 -6.13
N ASN A 32 -5.71 3.34 -5.86
CA ASN A 32 -6.81 2.63 -6.53
C ASN A 32 -7.00 2.99 -8.02
N VAL A 33 -6.25 3.95 -8.54
CA VAL A 33 -6.29 4.38 -9.95
C VAL A 33 -5.04 3.93 -10.69
N THR A 34 -3.87 4.16 -10.09
CA THR A 34 -2.59 3.95 -10.77
C THR A 34 -1.96 2.58 -10.50
N GLY A 35 -2.44 1.85 -9.50
CA GLY A 35 -1.88 0.55 -9.10
C GLY A 35 -0.53 0.63 -8.41
N TRP A 36 0.06 1.82 -8.30
CA TRP A 36 1.35 2.01 -7.64
C TRP A 36 1.20 2.10 -6.12
N SER A 37 2.00 1.32 -5.41
CA SER A 37 2.26 1.55 -3.99
C SER A 37 2.84 2.94 -3.76
N HIS A 38 2.52 3.56 -2.62
CA HIS A 38 2.99 4.90 -2.31
C HIS A 38 4.52 5.00 -2.24
N CYS A 39 5.18 3.93 -1.77
CA CYS A 39 6.65 3.87 -1.74
C CYS A 39 7.29 3.60 -3.12
N LYS A 40 6.49 3.44 -4.18
CA LYS A 40 6.91 3.17 -5.56
C LYS A 40 7.77 1.92 -5.73
N LYS A 41 7.61 0.94 -4.83
CA LYS A 41 8.34 -0.34 -4.91
C LYS A 41 7.60 -1.41 -5.68
N TYR A 42 6.28 -1.36 -5.59
CA TYR A 42 5.36 -2.33 -6.17
C TYR A 42 4.31 -1.61 -7.00
N TRP A 43 3.99 -2.23 -8.13
CA TRP A 43 2.79 -1.97 -8.90
C TRP A 43 1.98 -3.26 -8.92
N GLN A 44 0.65 -3.13 -8.85
CA GLN A 44 -0.27 -4.23 -9.10
C GLN A 44 -1.57 -3.70 -9.68
N GLU A 45 -2.34 -4.56 -10.34
CA GLU A 45 -3.66 -4.21 -10.87
C GLU A 45 -4.57 -3.63 -9.76
N PRO A 46 -5.14 -2.42 -9.94
CA PRO A 46 -5.99 -1.81 -8.93
C PRO A 46 -7.19 -2.68 -8.57
N LEU A 47 -7.49 -2.80 -7.27
CA LEU A 47 -8.65 -3.53 -6.74
C LEU A 47 -8.62 -5.05 -6.99
N TRP A 48 -7.50 -5.59 -7.47
CA TRP A 48 -7.33 -7.03 -7.67
C TRP A 48 -6.98 -7.79 -6.39
N ALA A 49 -6.22 -7.16 -5.50
CA ALA A 49 -5.83 -7.74 -4.22
C ALA A 49 -6.88 -7.48 -3.14
N GLU A 50 -6.88 -8.34 -2.11
CA GLU A 50 -7.71 -8.14 -0.93
C GLU A 50 -7.22 -6.93 -0.13
N GLU A 51 -8.17 -6.06 0.26
CA GLU A 51 -7.91 -4.92 1.12
C GLU A 51 -7.70 -5.37 2.57
N ILE A 52 -6.65 -4.85 3.19
CA ILE A 52 -6.30 -5.09 4.58
C ILE A 52 -6.69 -3.87 5.41
N GLU A 53 -7.57 -4.06 6.38
CA GLU A 53 -7.95 -2.98 7.28
C GLU A 53 -6.77 -2.55 8.17
N TYR A 54 -6.53 -1.24 8.27
CA TYR A 54 -5.55 -0.68 9.19
C TYR A 54 -6.13 -0.48 10.59
N LYS A 55 -5.81 -1.41 11.51
CA LYS A 55 -6.27 -1.39 12.92
C LYS A 55 -5.33 -0.68 13.90
N GLY A 56 -4.52 0.28 13.44
CA GLY A 56 -3.60 1.03 14.31
C GLY A 56 -2.29 0.31 14.68
N THR A 57 -2.03 -0.90 14.17
CA THR A 57 -0.83 -1.66 14.50
C THR A 57 0.30 -1.42 13.48
N ASP A 58 0.98 -0.27 13.61
CA ASP A 58 2.05 0.21 12.71
C ASP A 58 3.08 -0.87 12.30
N LYS A 59 3.50 -1.74 13.24
CA LYS A 59 4.62 -2.68 13.01
C LYS A 59 4.40 -3.64 11.85
N HIS A 60 3.16 -3.94 11.49
CA HIS A 60 2.81 -4.86 10.41
C HIS A 60 2.83 -4.23 9.03
N PHE A 61 2.88 -2.89 8.92
CA PHE A 61 2.72 -2.18 7.66
C PHE A 61 4.02 -1.54 7.17
N CYS A 62 4.09 -1.22 5.88
CA CYS A 62 5.23 -0.51 5.32
C CYS A 62 5.40 0.88 5.94
N LYS A 63 6.54 1.11 6.60
CA LYS A 63 6.87 2.39 7.26
C LYS A 63 6.76 3.61 6.35
N LYS A 64 7.19 3.52 5.08
CA LYS A 64 7.10 4.65 4.12
C LYS A 64 5.64 4.96 3.74
N CYS A 65 4.84 3.92 3.52
CA CYS A 65 3.41 4.05 3.21
C CYS A 65 2.63 4.59 4.41
N LEU A 66 2.95 4.15 5.64
CA LEU A 66 2.30 4.61 6.87
C LEU A 66 2.46 6.12 7.09
N LYS A 67 3.65 6.65 6.83
CA LYS A 67 3.90 8.10 6.91
C LYS A 67 2.96 8.90 6.01
N LYS A 68 2.63 8.38 4.82
CA LYS A 68 1.67 9.02 3.91
C LYS A 68 0.25 8.83 4.37
N TYR A 69 -0.11 7.63 4.81
CA TYR A 69 -1.45 7.33 5.31
C TYR A 69 -1.84 8.28 6.45
N LYS A 70 -0.97 8.46 7.44
CA LYS A 70 -1.20 9.39 8.56
C LYS A 70 -1.43 10.83 8.07
N LYS A 71 -0.61 11.31 7.12
CA LYS A 71 -0.80 12.61 6.46
C LYS A 71 -2.09 12.74 5.66
N LEU A 72 -2.61 11.64 5.12
CA LEU A 72 -3.89 11.65 4.41
C LEU A 72 -5.06 11.67 5.40
N GLN A 73 -4.95 10.98 6.54
CA GLN A 73 -5.94 11.02 7.61
C GLN A 73 -6.03 12.41 8.27
N GLU A 74 -4.89 13.06 8.53
CA GLU A 74 -4.85 14.44 9.06
C GLU A 74 -5.64 15.40 8.15
N LYS A 75 -5.37 15.35 6.83
CA LYS A 75 -6.07 16.19 5.84
C LYS A 75 -7.57 15.90 5.68
N GLN A 76 -8.03 14.72 6.10
CA GLN A 76 -9.46 14.39 6.09
C GLN A 76 -10.17 14.86 7.36
N HIS A 77 -9.43 15.15 8.43
CA HIS A 77 -9.97 15.64 9.70
C HIS A 77 -10.04 17.18 9.74
N ASP A 78 -9.17 17.87 9.00
CA ASP A 78 -9.15 19.33 8.86
C ASP A 78 -10.22 19.89 7.89
N ASN A 79 -11.17 19.07 7.43
CA ASN A 79 -12.14 19.45 6.40
C ASN A 79 -13.57 19.04 6.79
#